data_AF-A0A939PBR2-F1
#
_entry.id   AF-A0A939PBR2-F1
#
_cell.length_a   1.000
_cell.length_b   1.000
_cell.length_c   1.000
_cell.angle_alpha   90.00
_cell.angle_beta   90.00
_cell.angle_gamma   90.00
#
_symmetry.space_group_name_H-M   'P 1'
#
loop_
_entity.id
_entity.type
_entity.pdbx_description
1 polymer ?
#
loop_
_entity_poly.entity_id
_entity_poly.type
_entity_poly.pdbx_seq_one_letter_code
_entity_poly.pdbx_strand_id
1 'polypeptide(L)'
;MIEMLAGALIFGTGLAIGRLLPRRKQDQKAVERGPLCQCGHGASFHDVEGRCRAGVERPTWNNGAWTGNEMQPCECQKYTGPEPLPSFYAPELPE
;
A
#
# COMPACT_ATOMS: atom_id res chain seq x y z
N MET A 1 26.82 -25.90 -27.91
CA MET A 1 27.10 -24.55 -28.42
C MET A 1 25.82 -23.84 -28.88
N ILE A 2 25.01 -24.45 -29.75
CA ILE A 2 23.74 -23.89 -30.27
C ILE A 2 22.75 -23.57 -29.14
N GLU A 3 22.53 -24.50 -28.20
CA GLU A 3 21.64 -24.29 -27.04
C GLU A 3 22.06 -23.09 -26.17
N MET A 4 23.35 -22.86 -26.00
CA MET A 4 23.85 -21.72 -25.22
C MET A 4 23.63 -20.40 -25.94
N LEU A 5 23.77 -20.38 -27.28
CA LEU A 5 23.48 -19.20 -28.09
C LEU A 5 21.98 -18.87 -28.11
N ALA A 6 21.14 -19.91 -28.23
CA ALA A 6 19.69 -19.75 -28.17
C ALA A 6 19.25 -19.17 -26.81
N GLY A 7 19.76 -19.72 -25.71
CA GLY A 7 19.49 -19.21 -24.37
C GLY A 7 19.95 -17.77 -24.16
N ALA A 8 21.16 -17.43 -24.64
CA ALA A 8 21.69 -16.08 -24.54
C ALA A 8 20.85 -15.06 -25.32
N LEU A 9 20.34 -15.42 -26.50
CA LEU A 9 19.47 -14.57 -27.31
C LEU A 9 18.11 -14.32 -26.65
N ILE A 10 17.47 -15.36 -26.12
CA ILE A 10 16.17 -15.24 -25.43
C ILE A 10 16.32 -14.34 -24.19
N PHE A 11 17.37 -14.54 -23.41
CA PHE A 11 17.63 -13.73 -22.22
C PHE A 11 17.93 -12.26 -22.57
N GLY A 12 18.82 -12.03 -23.55
CA GLY A 12 19.22 -10.69 -23.95
C GLY A 12 18.05 -9.87 -24.50
N THR A 13 17.19 -10.49 -25.30
CA THR A 13 15.99 -9.85 -25.85
C THR A 13 14.99 -9.47 -24.76
N GLY A 14 14.70 -10.37 -23.82
CA GLY A 14 13.82 -10.06 -22.67
C GLY A 14 14.34 -8.90 -21.82
N LEU A 15 15.66 -8.87 -21.55
CA LEU A 15 16.28 -7.79 -20.78
C LEU A 15 16.19 -6.44 -21.52
N ALA A 16 16.43 -6.43 -22.82
CA ALA A 16 16.35 -5.21 -23.64
C ALA A 16 14.92 -4.66 -23.67
N ILE A 17 13.92 -5.52 -23.88
CA ILE A 17 12.49 -5.16 -23.86
C ILE A 17 12.10 -4.57 -22.50
N GLY A 18 12.47 -5.22 -21.39
CA GLY A 18 12.16 -4.73 -20.05
C GLY A 18 12.82 -3.39 -19.69
N ARG A 19 13.96 -3.06 -20.31
CA ARG A 19 14.65 -1.78 -20.10
C ARG A 19 14.13 -0.65 -20.99
N LEU A 20 13.69 -0.98 -22.20
CA LEU A 20 13.26 0.00 -23.20
C LEU A 20 11.77 0.34 -23.14
N LEU A 21 10.91 -0.60 -22.71
CA LEU A 21 9.50 -0.28 -22.57
C LEU A 21 9.24 0.54 -21.29
N PRO A 22 8.46 1.63 -21.38
CA PRO A 22 8.08 2.41 -20.22
C PRO A 22 7.24 1.55 -19.29
N ARG A 23 7.59 1.56 -17.99
CA ARG A 23 6.81 0.88 -16.96
C ARG A 23 5.41 1.49 -16.93
N ARG A 24 4.40 0.74 -17.37
CA ARG A 24 3.00 1.16 -17.30
C ARG A 24 2.68 1.42 -15.83
N LYS A 25 2.58 2.70 -15.46
CA LYS A 25 2.11 3.08 -14.13
C LYS A 25 0.65 2.63 -14.06
N GLN A 26 0.40 1.62 -13.24
CA GLN A 26 -0.95 1.22 -12.91
C GLN A 26 -1.51 2.32 -12.02
N ASP A 27 -2.32 3.20 -12.60
CA ASP A 27 -2.97 4.29 -11.88
C ASP A 27 -3.81 3.70 -10.75
N GLN A 28 -3.32 3.87 -9.53
CA GLN A 28 -4.07 3.54 -8.33
C GLN A 28 -5.16 4.60 -8.20
N LYS A 29 -6.35 4.33 -8.73
CA LYS A 29 -7.53 5.17 -8.50
C LYS A 29 -7.70 5.34 -6.99
N ALA A 30 -7.65 6.58 -6.53
CA ALA A 30 -8.00 6.94 -5.16
C ALA A 30 -9.48 6.59 -4.93
N VAL A 31 -9.74 5.57 -4.14
CA VAL A 31 -11.08 5.17 -3.70
C VAL A 31 -11.47 6.03 -2.49
N GLU A 32 -12.70 6.54 -2.51
CA GLU A 32 -13.32 7.33 -1.43
C GLU A 32 -13.22 6.63 -0.06
N ARG A 33 -13.02 7.44 0.98
CA ARG A 33 -12.67 6.99 2.34
C ARG A 33 -13.88 6.43 3.09
N GLY A 34 -14.22 5.16 2.85
CA GLY A 34 -14.74 4.28 3.92
C GLY A 34 -13.62 3.98 4.94
N PRO A 35 -13.88 3.43 6.13
CA PRO A 35 -12.87 3.25 7.18
C PRO A 35 -11.60 2.54 6.70
N LEU A 36 -10.53 3.32 6.53
CA LEU A 36 -9.29 2.89 5.91
C LEU A 36 -8.29 2.46 6.99
N CYS A 37 -7.64 1.32 6.78
CA CYS A 37 -6.36 1.01 7.43
C CYS A 37 -5.34 2.08 6.99
N GLN A 38 -5.23 3.18 7.73
CA GLN A 38 -4.35 4.31 7.43
C GLN A 38 -2.85 3.96 7.58
N CYS A 39 -2.55 2.76 8.07
CA CYS A 39 -1.21 2.25 8.32
C CYS A 39 -0.48 1.73 7.06
N GLY A 40 -1.17 1.60 5.91
CA GLY A 40 -0.56 1.17 4.64
C GLY A 40 -0.20 -0.32 4.55
N HIS A 41 -0.47 -1.10 5.60
CA HIS A 41 -0.21 -2.54 5.65
C HIS A 41 -1.31 -3.34 4.95
N GLY A 42 -0.91 -4.43 4.30
CA GLY A 42 -1.84 -5.35 3.65
C GLY A 42 -2.78 -6.04 4.64
N ALA A 43 -3.95 -6.47 4.17
CA ALA A 43 -4.94 -7.17 4.98
C ALA A 43 -4.39 -8.46 5.63
N SER A 44 -3.37 -9.09 5.03
CA SER A 44 -2.69 -10.28 5.54
C SER A 44 -1.96 -10.08 6.87
N PHE A 45 -1.67 -8.83 7.27
CA PHE A 45 -1.04 -8.53 8.55
C PHE A 45 -2.02 -8.47 9.73
N HIS A 46 -3.32 -8.66 9.49
CA HIS A 46 -4.33 -8.61 10.52
C HIS A 46 -4.67 -10.00 11.05
N ASP A 47 -4.80 -10.13 12.37
CA ASP A 47 -5.26 -11.35 13.02
C ASP A 47 -6.78 -11.54 12.92
N VAL A 48 -7.29 -12.64 13.49
CA VAL A 48 -8.73 -12.95 13.51
C VAL A 48 -9.56 -11.92 14.29
N GLU A 49 -8.94 -11.21 15.23
CA GLU A 49 -9.56 -10.12 15.98
C GLU A 49 -9.44 -8.78 15.24
N GLY A 50 -8.80 -8.77 14.07
CA GLY A 50 -8.61 -7.58 13.24
C GLY A 50 -7.45 -6.69 13.68
N ARG A 51 -6.60 -7.09 14.62
CA ARG A 51 -5.42 -6.29 15.02
C ARG A 51 -4.29 -6.47 14.04
N CYS A 52 -3.63 -5.38 13.66
CA CYS A 52 -2.43 -5.42 12.84
C CYS A 52 -1.22 -5.93 13.64
N ARG A 53 -0.44 -6.83 13.05
CA ARG A 53 0.80 -7.41 13.63
C ARG A 53 2.07 -6.87 12.98
N ALA A 54 1.95 -5.88 12.08
CA ALA A 54 3.10 -5.23 11.45
C ALA A 54 3.69 -4.12 12.34
N GLY A 55 4.93 -3.72 12.05
CA GLY A 55 5.54 -2.52 12.62
C GLY A 55 5.35 -1.31 11.69
N VAL A 56 5.17 -0.13 12.26
CA VAL A 56 5.08 1.15 11.55
C VAL A 56 6.15 2.11 12.06
N GLU A 57 6.79 2.83 11.16
CA GLU A 57 7.76 3.85 11.50
C GLU A 57 7.03 5.10 12.03
N ARG A 58 7.34 5.49 13.27
CA ARG A 58 6.77 6.68 13.92
C ARG A 58 7.87 7.66 14.30
N PRO A 59 7.67 8.97 14.07
CA PRO A 59 8.56 9.97 14.65
C PRO A 59 8.51 9.89 16.18
N THR A 60 9.68 10.00 16.80
CA THR A 60 9.88 10.01 18.25
C THR A 60 10.33 11.42 18.67
N TRP A 61 9.85 11.88 19.82
CA TRP A 61 10.21 13.18 20.39
C TRP A 61 10.71 13.03 21.81
N ASN A 62 11.75 13.80 22.17
CA ASN A 62 12.27 13.92 23.52
C ASN A 62 12.28 15.41 23.92
N ASN A 63 11.62 15.75 25.02
CA ASN A 63 11.47 17.14 25.50
C ASN A 63 11.01 18.12 24.40
N GLY A 64 10.12 17.68 23.52
CA GLY A 64 9.59 18.48 22.40
C GLY A 64 10.49 18.57 21.18
N ALA A 65 11.73 18.07 21.23
CA ALA A 65 12.61 17.96 20.08
C ALA A 65 12.41 16.61 19.37
N TRP A 66 12.34 16.64 18.03
CA TRP A 66 12.31 15.42 17.23
C TRP A 66 13.66 14.69 17.36
N THR A 67 13.63 13.41 17.73
CA THR A 67 14.83 12.60 17.96
C THR A 67 15.08 11.54 16.89
N GLY A 68 14.18 11.42 15.92
CA GLY A 68 14.28 10.41 14.86
C GLY A 68 12.97 9.72 14.63
N ASN A 69 13.03 8.61 13.88
CA ASN A 69 11.94 7.70 13.72
C ASN A 69 12.27 6.35 14.35
N GLU A 70 11.26 5.71 14.91
CA GLU A 70 11.37 4.40 15.55
C GLU A 70 10.31 3.45 14.99
N MET A 71 10.69 2.17 14.85
CA MET A 71 9.76 1.12 14.48
C MET A 71 8.94 0.72 15.70
N GLN A 72 7.65 1.03 15.67
CA GLN A 72 6.71 0.71 16.75
C GLN A 72 5.62 -0.25 16.25
N PRO A 73 4.99 -1.04 17.13
CA PRO A 73 3.85 -1.87 16.75
C PRO A 73 2.73 -1.04 16.11
N CYS A 74 2.10 -1.58 15.07
CA CYS A 74 1.01 -0.89 14.42
C CYS A 74 -0.29 -1.07 15.21
N GLU A 75 -0.84 0.03 15.71
CA GLU A 75 -2.08 0.05 16.51
C GLU A 75 -3.36 0.14 15.65
N CYS A 76 -3.28 -0.15 14.34
CA CYS A 76 -4.45 -0.10 13.47
C CYS A 76 -5.37 -1.32 13.65
N GLN A 77 -6.68 -1.06 13.63
CA GLN A 77 -7.73 -2.07 13.69
C GLN A 77 -8.37 -2.21 12.31
N LYS A 78 -8.43 -3.45 11.81
CA LYS A 78 -9.15 -3.78 10.58
C LYS A 78 -10.63 -3.47 10.78
N TYR A 79 -11.14 -2.58 9.94
CA TYR A 79 -12.59 -2.41 9.86
C TYR A 79 -13.20 -3.57 9.08
N THR A 80 -14.11 -4.29 9.73
CA THR A 80 -14.96 -5.32 9.13
C THR A 80 -16.44 -4.97 9.33
N GLY A 81 -16.76 -3.68 9.43
CA GLY A 81 -18.14 -3.25 9.63
C GLY A 81 -19.02 -3.49 8.41
N PRO A 82 -20.33 -3.26 8.54
CA PRO A 82 -21.31 -3.50 7.47
C PRO A 82 -20.97 -2.71 6.22
N GLU A 83 -21.50 -3.16 5.08
CA GLU A 83 -21.31 -2.51 3.78
C GLU A 83 -21.38 -0.98 3.93
N PRO A 84 -20.36 -0.23 3.46
CA PRO A 84 -20.35 1.22 3.62
C PRO A 84 -21.67 1.76 3.10
N LEU A 85 -22.34 2.59 3.91
CA LEU A 85 -23.61 3.21 3.55
C LEU A 85 -23.46 3.75 2.11
N PRO A 86 -24.36 3.37 1.17
CA PRO A 86 -24.32 3.97 -0.14
C PRO A 86 -24.36 5.48 0.06
N SER A 87 -23.64 6.23 -0.78
CA SER A 87 -23.58 7.69 -0.69
C SER A 87 -24.99 8.27 -0.84
N PHE A 88 -25.72 8.34 0.27
CA PHE A 88 -27.02 8.96 0.30
C PHE A 88 -26.78 10.44 0.08
N TYR A 89 -27.43 10.96 -0.97
CA TYR A 89 -27.46 12.35 -1.35
C TYR A 89 -27.47 13.28 -0.14
N ALA A 90 -26.42 14.10 -0.01
CA ALA A 90 -26.40 15.21 0.93
C ALA A 90 -27.09 16.40 0.26
N PRO A 91 -28.21 16.92 0.80
CA PRO A 91 -28.83 18.13 0.26
C PRO A 91 -27.88 19.32 0.43
N GLU A 92 -27.90 20.24 -0.53
CA GLU A 92 -27.10 21.46 -0.47
C GLU A 92 -27.47 22.28 0.77
N LEU A 93 -26.47 22.80 1.47
CA LEU A 93 -26.66 23.67 2.62
C LEU A 93 -27.22 25.02 2.13
N PRO A 94 -28.33 25.53 2.71
CA PRO A 94 -28.76 26.88 2.41
C PRO A 94 -27.71 27.88 2.91
N GLU A 95 -27.47 28.89 2.08
CA GLU A 95 -26.53 30.00 2.25
C GLU A 95 -26.80 30.86 3.50
#